data_AF-A0A524IQ68-F1
#
_entry.id   AF-A0A524IQ68-F1
#
_cell.length_a   1.000
_cell.length_b   1.000
_cell.length_c   1.000
_cell.angle_alpha   90.00
_cell.angle_beta   90.00
_cell.angle_gamma   90.00
#
_symmetry.space_group_name_H-M   'P 1'
#
loop_
_entity.id
_entity.type
_entity.pdbx_description
1 polymer ?
#
loop_
_entity_poly.entity_id
_entity_poly.type
_entity_poly.pdbx_seq_one_letter_code
_entity_poly.pdbx_strand_id
1 'polypeptide(L)'
;MAWKVFPEYPANLDALKAINALLTGLAGALAFLLFTRRTDRTPRLVAFAAVVMLGYGSWQMMALGTALLSEPLFLVLATTTLLMSGRTDDRTPEVRLAAAIGLLAAATFLTRGIGLTLVAAVLLGEFLREWPLGWKFSKPRLVLAITALAPVFAWMAWTHSRAGDIPQVLLGPYGSYGDWYLSDAMVTPGRVAKIASAHWTPFLANLQYMWLPDAAASAAIVVLTAVAGLFVVGSLRVARRNPALAAFPPLYLLVVMAWPYEPDRFMYAILPLVTLIAAEGAVVAAERIRQDLSGWGPLLLFAGLGLLLLNAAAYQTRAQARLAWARVQIVPAVVYAPLNAWIRANVPEDAIIASGLDPYVFWQTGRTAVPAWQFRPSDYWRYDGSPTTLARDLDELIAATGISWVVVVRDEAKSGLTIQAFVDRYPDRIRVAFEQVTGPYTGVIYEVLPQGEVFAEPPATPPSPQ
;
A
#
# COMPACT_ATOMS: atom_id res chain seq x y z
N MET A 1 -17.86 -8.91 5.63
CA MET A 1 -18.52 -10.18 5.97
C MET A 1 -17.96 -10.80 7.25
N ALA A 2 -16.64 -10.96 7.40
CA ALA A 2 -16.06 -11.56 8.60
C ALA A 2 -16.44 -10.85 9.93
N TRP A 3 -16.46 -9.51 9.95
CA TRP A 3 -16.94 -8.74 11.11
C TRP A 3 -18.42 -9.01 11.48
N LYS A 4 -19.26 -9.41 10.52
CA LYS A 4 -20.66 -9.78 10.83
C LYS A 4 -20.76 -11.18 11.46
N VAL A 5 -19.78 -12.04 11.20
CA VAL A 5 -19.72 -13.40 11.75
C VAL A 5 -19.05 -13.39 13.13
N PHE A 6 -18.04 -12.55 13.30
CA PHE A 6 -17.32 -12.34 14.56
C PHE A 6 -17.39 -10.85 14.94
N PRO A 7 -18.47 -10.37 15.57
CA PRO A 7 -18.67 -8.95 15.84
C PRO A 7 -17.87 -8.44 17.05
N GLU A 8 -17.45 -9.34 17.95
CA GLU A 8 -16.80 -8.98 19.21
C GLU A 8 -15.33 -8.60 19.00
N TYR A 9 -15.02 -7.32 19.12
CA TYR A 9 -13.66 -6.80 19.14
C TYR A 9 -13.13 -6.70 20.58
N PRO A 10 -11.86 -7.04 20.86
CA PRO A 10 -10.83 -7.50 19.93
C PRO A 10 -10.80 -9.02 19.70
N ALA A 11 -11.75 -9.79 20.24
CA ALA A 11 -11.77 -11.26 20.17
C ALA A 11 -11.77 -11.82 18.73
N ASN A 12 -12.28 -11.05 17.77
CA ASN A 12 -12.29 -11.41 16.35
C ASN A 12 -10.96 -11.17 15.60
N LEU A 13 -9.98 -10.49 16.20
CA LEU A 13 -8.76 -10.06 15.51
C LEU A 13 -7.95 -11.24 14.95
N ASP A 14 -7.78 -12.30 15.73
CA ASP A 14 -7.00 -13.47 15.30
C ASP A 14 -7.66 -14.19 14.13
N ALA A 15 -8.99 -14.29 14.13
CA ALA A 15 -9.76 -14.85 13.02
C ALA A 15 -9.60 -13.98 11.75
N LEU A 16 -9.68 -12.66 11.88
CA LEU A 16 -9.49 -11.74 10.76
C LEU A 16 -8.06 -11.81 10.18
N LYS A 17 -7.05 -11.92 11.04
CA LYS A 17 -5.65 -12.11 10.62
C LYS A 17 -5.45 -13.46 9.94
N ALA A 18 -6.06 -14.53 10.46
CA ALA A 18 -6.04 -15.84 9.82
C ALA A 18 -6.66 -15.81 8.42
N ILE A 19 -7.77 -15.09 8.22
CA ILE A 19 -8.36 -14.88 6.89
C ILE A 19 -7.36 -14.19 5.95
N ASN A 20 -6.69 -13.13 6.40
CA ASN A 20 -5.70 -12.44 5.58
C ASN A 20 -4.49 -13.33 5.23
N ALA A 21 -4.02 -14.14 6.17
CA ALA A 21 -2.96 -15.12 5.90
C ALA A 21 -3.40 -16.17 4.85
N LEU A 22 -4.64 -16.68 4.96
CA LEU A 22 -5.21 -17.61 3.99
C LEU A 22 -5.36 -16.98 2.60
N LEU A 23 -5.83 -15.72 2.53
CA LEU A 23 -5.93 -14.97 1.27
C LEU A 23 -4.56 -14.75 0.63
N THR A 24 -3.53 -14.41 1.42
CA THR A 24 -2.14 -14.29 0.93
C THR A 24 -1.63 -15.62 0.39
N GLY A 25 -1.87 -16.73 1.09
CA GLY A 25 -1.53 -18.07 0.60
C GLY A 25 -2.26 -18.44 -0.70
N LEU A 26 -3.56 -18.14 -0.79
CA LEU A 26 -4.36 -18.35 -2.00
C LEU A 26 -3.86 -17.50 -3.17
N ALA A 27 -3.53 -16.23 -2.93
CA ALA A 27 -2.94 -15.36 -3.95
C ALA A 27 -1.61 -15.92 -4.47
N GLY A 28 -0.77 -16.46 -3.57
CA GLY A 28 0.46 -17.18 -3.94
C GLY A 28 0.19 -18.40 -4.81
N ALA A 29 -0.75 -19.26 -4.42
CA ALA A 29 -1.14 -20.44 -5.20
C ALA A 29 -1.68 -20.04 -6.59
N LEU A 30 -2.52 -19.01 -6.68
CA LEU A 30 -3.03 -18.48 -7.93
C LEU A 30 -1.92 -17.87 -8.79
N ALA A 31 -0.94 -17.20 -8.19
CA ALA A 31 0.19 -16.62 -8.91
C ALA A 31 1.09 -17.72 -9.50
N PHE A 32 1.28 -18.82 -8.76
CA PHE A 32 1.97 -20.01 -9.28
C PHE A 32 1.20 -20.63 -10.46
N LEU A 33 -0.12 -20.76 -10.37
CA LEU A 33 -0.95 -21.24 -11.48
C LEU A 33 -0.94 -20.30 -12.68
N LEU A 34 -1.02 -18.99 -12.43
CA LEU A 34 -0.92 -17.94 -13.46
C LEU A 34 0.38 -18.10 -14.23
N PHE A 35 1.49 -18.23 -13.51
CA PHE A 35 2.80 -18.33 -14.15
C PHE A 35 2.92 -19.65 -14.91
N THR A 36 2.74 -20.80 -14.25
CA THR A 36 2.91 -22.13 -14.88
C THR A 36 1.97 -22.42 -16.04
N ARG A 37 0.79 -21.79 -16.10
CA ARG A 37 -0.17 -21.97 -17.22
C ARG A 37 -0.02 -20.94 -18.33
N ARG A 38 0.57 -19.77 -18.05
CA ARG A 38 0.62 -18.65 -18.99
C ARG A 38 2.03 -18.34 -19.49
N THR A 39 3.05 -18.99 -18.94
CA THR A 39 4.41 -19.01 -19.48
C THR A 39 4.73 -20.42 -19.98
N ASP A 40 5.21 -20.55 -21.23
CA ASP A 40 5.36 -21.86 -21.89
C ASP A 40 6.53 -22.69 -21.39
N ARG A 41 7.58 -22.01 -20.93
CA ARG A 41 8.90 -22.62 -20.79
C ARG A 41 9.53 -22.36 -19.44
N THR A 42 8.85 -21.68 -18.53
CA THR A 42 9.41 -21.51 -17.20
C THR A 42 9.36 -22.85 -16.47
N PRO A 43 10.49 -23.38 -16.00
CA PRO A 43 10.47 -24.58 -15.19
C PRO A 43 9.61 -24.36 -13.94
N ARG A 44 8.80 -25.36 -13.56
CA ARG A 44 7.94 -25.27 -12.36
C ARG A 44 8.74 -24.93 -11.10
N LEU A 45 10.00 -25.35 -11.04
CA LEU A 45 10.90 -25.00 -9.94
C LEU A 45 11.24 -23.50 -9.91
N VAL A 46 11.46 -22.87 -11.07
CA VAL A 46 11.68 -21.42 -11.18
C VAL A 46 10.40 -20.67 -10.81
N ALA A 47 9.25 -21.16 -11.29
CA ALA A 47 7.94 -20.65 -10.89
C ALA A 47 7.73 -20.69 -9.38
N PHE A 48 8.03 -21.84 -8.77
CA PHE A 48 7.93 -22.03 -7.32
C PHE A 48 8.88 -21.12 -6.57
N ALA A 49 10.15 -21.04 -6.96
CA ALA A 49 11.13 -20.16 -6.32
C ALA A 49 10.73 -18.68 -6.41
N ALA A 50 10.28 -18.21 -7.58
CA ALA A 50 9.85 -16.83 -7.77
C ALA A 50 8.59 -16.50 -6.94
N VAL A 51 7.59 -17.39 -6.91
CA VAL A 51 6.34 -17.16 -6.19
C VAL A 51 6.50 -17.33 -4.69
N VAL A 52 7.08 -18.44 -4.25
CA VAL A 52 7.10 -18.83 -2.82
C VAL A 52 8.24 -18.14 -2.09
N MET A 53 9.46 -18.12 -2.62
CA MET A 53 10.60 -17.58 -1.87
C MET A 53 10.71 -16.07 -2.01
N LEU A 54 10.59 -15.54 -3.23
CA LEU A 54 10.85 -14.13 -3.49
C LEU A 54 9.58 -13.27 -3.40
N GLY A 55 8.46 -13.75 -3.93
CA GLY A 55 7.17 -13.04 -3.86
C GLY A 55 6.57 -13.11 -2.45
N TYR A 56 5.90 -14.23 -2.16
CA TYR A 56 4.98 -14.36 -1.03
C TYR A 56 5.63 -14.76 0.30
N GLY A 57 6.82 -15.36 0.30
CA GLY A 57 7.59 -15.68 1.51
C GLY A 57 8.45 -14.53 2.04
N SER A 58 8.46 -13.39 1.35
CA SER A 58 9.15 -12.19 1.80
C SER A 58 8.51 -11.63 3.08
N TRP A 59 9.31 -11.03 3.96
CA TRP A 59 8.80 -10.42 5.19
C TRP A 59 7.78 -9.31 4.89
N GLN A 60 7.93 -8.60 3.76
CA GLN A 60 6.99 -7.60 3.28
C GLN A 60 5.60 -8.20 3.00
N MET A 61 5.56 -9.31 2.28
CA MET A 61 4.29 -10.01 2.00
C MET A 61 3.68 -10.63 3.27
N MET A 62 4.52 -11.09 4.20
CA MET A 62 4.03 -11.55 5.49
C MET A 62 3.49 -10.41 6.36
N ALA A 63 4.06 -9.21 6.29
CA ALA A 63 3.49 -8.03 6.94
C ALA A 63 2.09 -7.73 6.40
N LEU A 64 1.89 -7.82 5.07
CA LEU A 64 0.56 -7.68 4.47
C LEU A 64 -0.42 -8.79 4.88
N GLY A 65 0.05 -10.03 5.03
CA GLY A 65 -0.77 -11.17 5.43
C GLY A 65 -1.14 -11.19 6.91
N THR A 66 -0.36 -10.52 7.76
CA THR A 66 -0.56 -10.53 9.22
C THR A 66 -1.23 -9.26 9.74
N ALA A 67 -1.24 -8.20 8.93
CA ALA A 67 -2.01 -7.00 9.18
C ALA A 67 -3.43 -7.08 8.59
N LEU A 68 -4.39 -6.42 9.23
CA LEU A 68 -5.78 -6.32 8.77
C LEU A 68 -5.91 -5.28 7.64
N LEU A 69 -5.41 -5.68 6.48
CA LEU A 69 -5.30 -4.87 5.29
C LEU A 69 -6.12 -5.48 4.14
N SER A 70 -6.48 -4.69 3.14
CA SER A 70 -7.25 -5.17 1.98
C SER A 70 -6.37 -5.77 0.87
N GLU A 71 -5.05 -5.64 1.00
CA GLU A 71 -4.04 -6.11 0.05
C GLU A 71 -4.17 -7.62 -0.25
N PRO A 72 -4.34 -8.53 0.73
CA PRO A 72 -4.49 -9.96 0.43
C PRO A 72 -5.70 -10.27 -0.47
N LEU A 73 -6.87 -9.68 -0.18
CA LEU A 73 -8.06 -9.84 -1.02
C LEU A 73 -7.85 -9.24 -2.42
N PHE A 74 -7.26 -8.04 -2.47
CA PHE A 74 -6.89 -7.39 -3.74
C PHE A 74 -5.99 -8.30 -4.58
N LEU A 75 -4.99 -8.96 -3.99
CA LEU A 75 -4.09 -9.86 -4.71
C LEU A 75 -4.80 -11.11 -5.23
N VAL A 76 -5.70 -11.70 -4.46
CA VAL A 76 -6.52 -12.84 -4.92
C VAL A 76 -7.35 -12.44 -6.13
N LEU A 77 -8.06 -11.32 -6.05
CA LEU A 77 -8.92 -10.82 -7.13
C LEU A 77 -8.10 -10.44 -8.37
N ALA A 78 -7.00 -9.70 -8.19
CA ALA A 78 -6.13 -9.28 -9.28
C ALA A 78 -5.50 -10.48 -9.99
N THR A 79 -4.93 -11.42 -9.23
CA THR A 79 -4.28 -12.61 -9.80
C THR A 79 -5.30 -13.51 -10.50
N THR A 80 -6.50 -13.68 -9.94
CA THR A 80 -7.58 -14.45 -10.58
C THR A 80 -8.02 -13.80 -11.89
N THR A 81 -8.22 -12.49 -11.88
CA THR A 81 -8.58 -11.71 -13.09
C THR A 81 -7.53 -11.91 -14.19
N LEU A 82 -6.24 -11.78 -13.85
CA LEU A 82 -5.12 -11.97 -14.80
C LEU A 82 -5.01 -13.41 -15.29
N LEU A 83 -5.29 -14.39 -14.42
CA LEU A 83 -5.31 -15.81 -14.78
C LEU A 83 -6.43 -16.10 -15.78
N MET A 84 -7.60 -15.50 -15.59
CA MET A 84 -8.76 -15.64 -16.49
C MET A 84 -8.62 -14.82 -17.78
N SER A 85 -7.97 -13.67 -17.75
CA SER A 85 -7.76 -12.80 -18.94
C SER A 85 -6.71 -13.36 -19.91
N GLY A 86 -5.84 -14.26 -19.44
CA GLY A 86 -4.93 -14.99 -20.29
C GLY A 86 -5.68 -15.93 -21.24
N ARG A 87 -5.24 -16.03 -22.51
CA ARG A 87 -5.75 -17.01 -23.47
C ARG A 87 -4.84 -18.24 -23.56
N THR A 88 -5.44 -19.39 -23.81
CA THR A 88 -4.75 -20.55 -24.42
C THR A 88 -4.93 -20.55 -25.93
N ASP A 89 -6.06 -20.04 -26.46
CA ASP A 89 -6.39 -20.03 -27.90
C ASP A 89 -6.90 -18.65 -28.41
N ASP A 90 -6.75 -18.39 -29.72
CA ASP A 90 -7.11 -17.14 -30.43
C ASP A 90 -8.63 -16.82 -30.51
N ARG A 91 -9.50 -17.65 -29.94
CA ARG A 91 -10.97 -17.47 -30.04
C ARG A 91 -11.47 -16.39 -29.10
N THR A 92 -12.37 -15.50 -29.53
CA THR A 92 -13.04 -14.50 -28.67
C THR A 92 -13.63 -15.12 -27.40
N PRO A 93 -13.59 -14.42 -26.25
CA PRO A 93 -14.05 -15.03 -25.00
C PRO A 93 -15.55 -15.23 -25.08
N GLU A 94 -16.07 -16.27 -24.45
CA GLU A 94 -17.51 -16.40 -24.28
C GLU A 94 -18.05 -15.22 -23.47
N VAL A 95 -19.28 -14.78 -23.75
CA VAL A 95 -19.92 -13.64 -23.06
C VAL A 95 -19.89 -13.82 -21.53
N ARG A 96 -20.11 -15.03 -21.04
CA ARG A 96 -20.09 -15.35 -19.60
C ARG A 96 -18.71 -15.15 -18.98
N LEU A 97 -17.66 -15.64 -19.65
CA LEU A 97 -16.29 -15.46 -19.19
C LEU A 97 -15.89 -13.98 -19.21
N ALA A 98 -16.29 -13.25 -20.26
CA ALA A 98 -16.03 -11.83 -20.40
C ALA A 98 -16.69 -11.01 -19.29
N ALA A 99 -17.94 -11.33 -18.94
CA ALA A 99 -18.64 -10.75 -17.79
C ALA A 99 -17.92 -11.06 -16.47
N ALA A 100 -17.49 -12.32 -16.26
CA ALA A 100 -16.80 -12.72 -15.04
C ALA A 100 -15.46 -11.97 -14.86
N ILE A 101 -14.67 -11.83 -15.93
CA ILE A 101 -13.42 -11.06 -15.92
C ILE A 101 -13.70 -9.59 -15.58
N GLY A 102 -14.70 -8.98 -16.22
CA GLY A 102 -15.06 -7.58 -15.97
C GLY A 102 -15.52 -7.36 -14.52
N LEU A 103 -16.39 -8.22 -13.99
CA LEU A 103 -16.83 -8.16 -12.59
C LEU A 103 -15.67 -8.35 -11.59
N LEU A 104 -14.73 -9.26 -11.86
CA LEU A 104 -13.54 -9.45 -11.01
C LEU A 104 -12.61 -8.24 -11.05
N ALA A 105 -12.42 -7.62 -12.21
CA ALA A 105 -11.65 -6.39 -12.33
C ALA A 105 -12.31 -5.24 -11.56
N ALA A 106 -13.63 -5.10 -11.67
CA ALA A 106 -14.41 -4.13 -10.89
C ALA A 106 -14.32 -4.40 -9.38
N ALA A 107 -14.45 -5.66 -8.95
CA ALA A 107 -14.28 -6.05 -7.55
C ALA A 107 -12.87 -5.74 -7.02
N THR A 108 -11.84 -5.85 -7.87
CA THR A 108 -10.48 -5.45 -7.53
C THR A 108 -10.41 -3.93 -7.24
N PHE A 109 -11.04 -3.11 -8.07
CA PHE A 109 -11.16 -1.65 -7.84
C PHE A 109 -11.96 -1.32 -6.57
N LEU A 110 -13.08 -1.99 -6.35
CA LEU A 110 -13.92 -1.75 -5.16
C LEU A 110 -13.22 -2.21 -3.87
N THR A 111 -12.29 -3.17 -3.96
CA THR A 111 -11.44 -3.56 -2.83
C THR A 111 -10.37 -2.51 -2.56
N ARG A 112 -9.76 -1.94 -3.62
CA ARG A 112 -8.78 -0.84 -3.56
C ARG A 112 -8.83 -0.01 -4.83
N GLY A 113 -8.90 1.31 -4.71
CA GLY A 113 -8.98 2.22 -5.86
C GLY A 113 -7.86 2.06 -6.90
N ILE A 114 -6.65 1.65 -6.49
CA ILE A 114 -5.54 1.35 -7.42
C ILE A 114 -5.86 0.19 -8.38
N GLY A 115 -6.85 -0.64 -8.07
CA GLY A 115 -7.40 -1.67 -8.97
C GLY A 115 -7.94 -1.12 -10.29
N LEU A 116 -8.14 0.20 -10.41
CA LEU A 116 -8.40 0.86 -11.69
C LEU A 116 -7.31 0.55 -12.73
N THR A 117 -6.06 0.37 -12.30
CA THR A 117 -4.94 0.00 -13.19
C THR A 117 -5.11 -1.40 -13.77
N LEU A 118 -5.74 -2.33 -13.05
CA LEU A 118 -6.08 -3.65 -13.57
C LEU A 118 -7.25 -3.58 -14.55
N VAL A 119 -8.28 -2.78 -14.24
CA VAL A 119 -9.40 -2.52 -15.17
C VAL A 119 -8.85 -1.98 -16.50
N ALA A 120 -7.97 -0.97 -16.43
CA ALA A 120 -7.30 -0.41 -17.61
C ALA A 120 -6.44 -1.45 -18.33
N ALA A 121 -5.65 -2.26 -17.61
CA ALA A 121 -4.80 -3.29 -18.21
C ALA A 121 -5.59 -4.38 -18.93
N VAL A 122 -6.73 -4.82 -18.38
CA VAL A 122 -7.60 -5.82 -19.02
C VAL A 122 -8.24 -5.25 -20.30
N LEU A 123 -8.76 -4.02 -20.24
CA LEU A 123 -9.36 -3.35 -21.40
C LEU A 123 -8.32 -3.08 -22.50
N LEU A 124 -7.17 -2.50 -22.12
CA LEU A 124 -6.04 -2.28 -23.02
C LEU A 124 -5.55 -3.60 -23.60
N GLY A 125 -5.50 -4.66 -22.80
CA GLY A 125 -5.04 -5.95 -23.25
C GLY A 125 -5.95 -6.60 -24.29
N GLU A 126 -7.27 -6.48 -24.15
CA GLU A 126 -8.23 -6.89 -25.18
C GLU A 126 -8.12 -6.01 -26.44
N PHE A 127 -7.92 -4.70 -26.26
CA PHE A 127 -7.75 -3.76 -27.37
C PHE A 127 -6.49 -4.06 -28.20
N LEU A 128 -5.32 -4.22 -27.55
CA LEU A 128 -4.05 -4.50 -28.22
C LEU A 128 -4.05 -5.84 -28.96
N ARG A 129 -4.85 -6.81 -28.53
CA ARG A 129 -5.00 -8.11 -29.23
C ARG A 129 -5.66 -7.94 -30.60
N GLU A 130 -6.55 -6.98 -30.74
CA GLU A 130 -7.34 -6.80 -31.95
C GLU A 130 -6.81 -5.76 -32.92
N TRP A 131 -5.94 -4.87 -32.44
CA TRP A 131 -5.37 -3.83 -33.27
C TRP A 131 -4.89 -4.34 -34.65
N PRO A 132 -4.23 -5.51 -34.76
CA PRO A 132 -3.80 -6.04 -36.05
C PRO A 132 -4.93 -6.64 -36.94
N LEU A 133 -6.09 -6.99 -36.37
CA LEU A 133 -7.16 -7.75 -37.04
C LEU A 133 -8.33 -6.89 -37.55
N GLY A 134 -8.22 -5.56 -37.39
CA GLY A 134 -9.31 -4.63 -37.65
C GLY A 134 -10.33 -4.67 -36.52
N TRP A 135 -10.47 -3.56 -35.80
CA TRP A 135 -11.32 -3.44 -34.62
C TRP A 135 -12.75 -3.90 -34.92
N LYS A 136 -13.20 -5.00 -34.31
CA LYS A 136 -14.60 -5.46 -34.38
C LYS A 136 -15.18 -5.48 -32.98
N PHE A 137 -16.16 -4.60 -32.72
CA PHE A 137 -16.94 -4.61 -31.49
C PHE A 137 -17.71 -5.93 -31.37
N SER A 138 -17.15 -6.88 -30.64
CA SER A 138 -17.81 -8.15 -30.35
C SER A 138 -18.63 -8.04 -29.06
N LYS A 139 -19.78 -8.74 -29.02
CA LYS A 139 -20.66 -8.77 -27.84
C LYS A 139 -19.91 -9.10 -26.53
N PRO A 140 -19.00 -10.08 -26.47
CA PRO A 140 -18.25 -10.38 -25.24
C PRO A 140 -17.44 -9.18 -24.72
N ARG A 141 -16.85 -8.37 -25.60
CA ARG A 141 -16.02 -7.23 -25.20
C ARG A 141 -16.83 -6.07 -24.69
N LEU A 142 -17.98 -5.80 -25.31
CA LEU A 142 -18.92 -4.83 -24.78
C LEU A 142 -19.36 -5.24 -23.37
N VAL A 143 -19.66 -6.52 -23.17
CA VAL A 143 -20.03 -7.06 -21.85
C VAL A 143 -18.88 -6.94 -20.85
N LEU A 144 -17.64 -7.27 -21.23
CA LEU A 144 -16.46 -7.07 -20.37
C LEU A 144 -16.30 -5.59 -19.99
N ALA A 145 -16.40 -4.67 -20.94
CA ALA A 145 -16.26 -3.24 -20.69
C ALA A 145 -17.34 -2.71 -19.76
N ILE A 146 -18.61 -3.07 -20.01
CA ILE A 146 -19.74 -2.65 -19.16
C ILE A 146 -19.58 -3.22 -17.74
N THR A 147 -19.29 -4.52 -17.61
CA THR A 147 -19.18 -5.16 -16.29
C THR A 147 -17.95 -4.71 -15.51
N ALA A 148 -16.88 -4.28 -16.17
CA ALA A 148 -15.72 -3.67 -15.54
C ALA A 148 -15.94 -2.21 -15.13
N LEU A 149 -16.55 -1.40 -16.02
CA LEU A 149 -16.62 0.06 -15.84
C LEU A 149 -17.86 0.53 -15.08
N ALA A 150 -19.02 -0.12 -15.25
CA ALA A 150 -20.25 0.36 -14.61
C ALA A 150 -20.15 0.42 -13.07
N PRO A 151 -19.60 -0.60 -12.37
CA PRO A 151 -19.44 -0.51 -10.91
C PRO A 151 -18.40 0.55 -10.49
N VAL A 152 -17.33 0.72 -11.28
CA VAL A 152 -16.30 1.75 -11.05
C VAL A 152 -16.93 3.15 -11.12
N PHE A 153 -17.67 3.42 -12.19
CA PHE A 153 -18.36 4.70 -12.36
C PHE A 153 -19.44 4.93 -11.30
N ALA A 154 -20.21 3.90 -10.94
CA ALA A 154 -21.23 4.01 -9.90
C ALA A 154 -20.61 4.39 -8.55
N TRP A 155 -19.49 3.75 -8.18
CA TRP A 155 -18.75 4.08 -6.96
C TRP A 155 -18.17 5.50 -7.00
N MET A 156 -17.50 5.88 -8.09
CA MET A 156 -16.92 7.21 -8.26
C MET A 156 -17.99 8.31 -8.19
N ALA A 157 -19.13 8.12 -8.87
CA ALA A 157 -20.25 9.05 -8.83
C ALA A 157 -20.82 9.20 -7.42
N TRP A 158 -20.99 8.08 -6.71
CA TRP A 158 -21.43 8.11 -5.32
C TRP A 158 -20.45 8.85 -4.41
N THR A 159 -19.15 8.53 -4.47
CA THR A 159 -18.13 9.23 -3.66
C THR A 159 -18.06 10.72 -3.97
N HIS A 160 -18.17 11.09 -5.25
CA HIS A 160 -18.17 12.49 -5.65
C HIS A 160 -19.40 13.24 -5.12
N SER A 161 -20.59 12.61 -5.18
CA SER A 161 -21.82 13.19 -4.62
C SER A 161 -21.79 13.40 -3.11
N ARG A 162 -20.84 12.74 -2.41
CA ARG A 162 -20.66 12.77 -0.95
C ARG A 162 -19.41 13.55 -0.52
N ALA A 163 -18.63 14.09 -1.45
CA ALA A 163 -17.38 14.78 -1.14
C ALA A 163 -17.58 16.00 -0.22
N GLY A 164 -18.74 16.67 -0.32
CA GLY A 164 -19.11 17.80 0.53
C GLY A 164 -19.47 17.44 1.98
N ASP A 165 -19.66 16.15 2.30
CA ASP A 165 -20.00 15.70 3.66
C ASP A 165 -18.77 15.66 4.59
N ILE A 166 -17.56 15.78 4.04
CA ILE A 166 -16.30 15.72 4.79
C ILE A 166 -15.76 17.14 5.01
N PRO A 167 -15.49 17.56 6.27
CA PRO A 167 -14.86 18.84 6.55
C PRO A 167 -13.56 19.05 5.76
N GLN A 168 -13.32 20.26 5.26
CA GLN A 168 -12.16 20.56 4.41
C GLN A 168 -10.82 20.17 5.06
N VAL A 169 -10.68 20.39 6.37
CA VAL A 169 -9.48 20.03 7.15
C VAL A 169 -9.21 18.52 7.23
N LEU A 170 -10.23 17.70 6.94
CA LEU A 170 -10.19 16.24 6.97
C LEU A 170 -10.07 15.61 5.56
N LEU A 171 -10.11 16.41 4.49
CA LEU A 171 -10.08 15.90 3.12
C LEU A 171 -8.78 15.20 2.73
N GLY A 172 -7.66 15.51 3.39
CA GLY A 172 -6.42 14.79 3.13
C GLY A 172 -6.58 13.30 3.42
N PRO A 173 -6.77 12.92 4.70
CA PRO A 173 -6.87 11.52 5.10
C PRO A 173 -8.14 10.80 4.62
N TYR A 174 -9.26 11.51 4.45
CA TYR A 174 -10.56 10.88 4.15
C TYR A 174 -11.22 11.31 2.83
N GLY A 175 -10.71 12.33 2.16
CA GLY A 175 -11.28 12.84 0.91
C GLY A 175 -10.95 11.96 -0.30
N SER A 176 -11.48 12.35 -1.45
CA SER A 176 -11.23 11.62 -2.70
C SER A 176 -9.86 11.98 -3.29
N TYR A 177 -9.15 10.97 -3.82
CA TYR A 177 -7.90 11.22 -4.54
C TYR A 177 -8.11 12.04 -5.82
N GLY A 178 -9.31 11.98 -6.41
CA GLY A 178 -9.66 12.76 -7.59
C GLY A 178 -9.57 14.25 -7.30
N ASP A 179 -10.15 14.69 -6.17
CA ASP A 179 -10.08 16.09 -5.74
C ASP A 179 -8.63 16.51 -5.52
N TRP A 180 -7.81 15.66 -4.89
CA TRP A 180 -6.38 15.91 -4.68
C TRP A 180 -5.63 16.22 -5.99
N TYR A 181 -5.85 15.41 -7.03
CA TYR A 181 -5.20 15.62 -8.33
C TYR A 181 -5.80 16.80 -9.10
N LEU A 182 -7.12 16.96 -9.07
CA LEU A 182 -7.82 18.00 -9.83
C LEU A 182 -7.64 19.39 -9.22
N SER A 183 -7.56 19.52 -7.89
CA SER A 183 -7.48 20.80 -7.20
C SER A 183 -6.05 21.33 -7.08
N ASP A 184 -5.03 20.47 -7.04
CA ASP A 184 -3.65 20.91 -6.73
C ASP A 184 -2.54 20.32 -7.63
N ALA A 185 -2.64 19.05 -8.05
CA ALA A 185 -1.56 18.39 -8.80
C ALA A 185 -1.57 18.64 -10.32
N MET A 186 -2.75 18.69 -10.94
CA MET A 186 -2.90 19.00 -12.36
C MET A 186 -2.80 20.50 -12.66
N VAL A 187 -3.03 21.34 -11.64
CA VAL A 187 -2.96 22.80 -11.75
C VAL A 187 -1.52 23.31 -11.65
N THR A 188 -0.62 22.56 -11.01
CA THR A 188 0.80 22.92 -10.86
C THR A 188 1.69 22.12 -11.82
N PRO A 189 2.20 22.71 -12.91
CA PRO A 189 3.07 22.02 -13.86
C PRO A 189 4.29 21.39 -13.15
N GLY A 190 4.61 20.14 -13.47
CA GLY A 190 5.79 19.44 -12.93
C GLY A 190 5.61 18.82 -11.54
N ARG A 191 4.48 19.02 -10.86
CA ARG A 191 4.25 18.42 -9.53
C ARG A 191 4.31 16.90 -9.54
N VAL A 192 3.64 16.26 -10.51
CA VAL A 192 3.69 14.79 -10.67
C VAL A 192 5.12 14.31 -10.88
N ALA A 193 5.94 15.04 -11.65
CA ALA A 193 7.35 14.68 -11.85
C ALA A 193 8.17 14.80 -10.55
N LYS A 194 7.88 15.83 -9.72
CA LYS A 194 8.49 15.98 -8.40
C LYS A 194 8.06 14.88 -7.42
N ILE A 195 6.80 14.46 -7.46
CA ILE A 195 6.30 13.33 -6.67
C ILE A 195 7.03 12.05 -7.10
N ALA A 196 7.05 11.78 -8.41
CA ALA A 196 7.71 10.61 -8.97
C ALA A 196 9.22 10.57 -8.67
N SER A 197 9.92 11.71 -8.78
CA SER A 197 11.36 11.77 -8.47
C SER A 197 11.64 11.48 -7.00
N ALA A 198 10.75 11.92 -6.10
CA ALA A 198 10.91 11.70 -4.69
C ALA A 198 10.48 10.30 -4.23
N HIS A 199 9.59 9.64 -4.98
CA HIS A 199 9.30 8.22 -4.82
C HIS A 199 10.37 7.29 -5.39
N TRP A 200 11.19 7.77 -6.32
CA TRP A 200 12.20 6.96 -6.97
C TRP A 200 13.23 6.39 -5.99
N THR A 201 13.74 7.20 -5.07
CA THR A 201 14.76 6.75 -4.11
C THR A 201 14.21 5.71 -3.11
N PRO A 202 13.08 5.93 -2.42
CA PRO A 202 12.44 4.89 -1.59
C PRO A 202 12.07 3.64 -2.38
N PHE A 203 11.64 3.80 -3.64
CA PHE A 203 11.35 2.68 -4.53
C PHE A 203 12.60 1.81 -4.76
N LEU A 204 13.71 2.41 -5.18
CA LEU A 204 14.97 1.68 -5.36
C LEU A 204 15.48 1.08 -4.06
N ALA A 205 15.34 1.79 -2.93
CA ALA A 205 15.73 1.28 -1.62
C ALA A 205 14.92 0.03 -1.24
N ASN A 206 13.60 0.02 -1.43
CA ASN A 206 12.76 -1.16 -1.19
C ASN A 206 13.16 -2.35 -2.06
N LEU A 207 13.45 -2.12 -3.35
CA LEU A 207 13.94 -3.18 -4.24
C LEU A 207 15.32 -3.70 -3.80
N GLN A 208 16.22 -2.80 -3.40
CA GLN A 208 17.51 -3.16 -2.85
C GLN A 208 17.36 -4.00 -1.57
N TYR A 209 16.54 -3.57 -0.60
CA TYR A 209 16.32 -4.35 0.62
C TYR A 209 15.73 -5.73 0.35
N MET A 210 14.88 -5.85 -0.69
CA MET A 210 14.26 -7.10 -1.05
C MET A 210 15.23 -8.07 -1.75
N TRP A 211 16.00 -7.59 -2.73
CA TRP A 211 16.79 -8.45 -3.62
C TRP A 211 18.29 -8.43 -3.32
N LEU A 212 18.79 -7.35 -2.75
CA LEU A 212 20.23 -7.05 -2.56
C LEU A 212 20.50 -6.40 -1.19
N PRO A 213 20.08 -7.06 -0.10
CA PRO A 213 20.30 -6.53 1.23
C PRO A 213 21.80 -6.35 1.47
N ASP A 214 22.16 -5.22 2.08
CA ASP A 214 23.52 -4.84 2.43
C ASP A 214 24.49 -4.63 1.23
N ALA A 215 23.97 -4.61 0.00
CA ALA A 215 24.80 -4.37 -1.18
C ALA A 215 25.28 -2.91 -1.27
N ALA A 216 26.50 -2.69 -1.75
CA ALA A 216 26.99 -1.35 -2.10
C ALA A 216 26.09 -0.72 -3.16
N ALA A 217 25.87 0.60 -3.09
CA ALA A 217 24.96 1.32 -3.99
C ALA A 217 25.27 1.09 -5.48
N SER A 218 26.55 1.03 -5.85
CA SER A 218 26.97 0.74 -7.23
C SER A 218 26.56 -0.66 -7.69
N ALA A 219 26.74 -1.68 -6.85
CA ALA A 219 26.31 -3.05 -7.13
C ALA A 219 24.77 -3.14 -7.21
N ALA A 220 24.07 -2.44 -6.31
CA ALA A 220 22.61 -2.36 -6.33
C ALA A 220 22.11 -1.76 -7.65
N ILE A 221 22.68 -0.65 -8.12
CA ILE A 221 22.30 -0.02 -9.39
C ILE A 221 22.49 -0.98 -10.57
N VAL A 222 23.63 -1.67 -10.65
CA VAL A 222 23.92 -2.61 -11.75
C VAL A 222 22.90 -3.75 -11.78
N VAL A 223 22.65 -4.38 -10.63
CA VAL A 223 21.70 -5.50 -10.57
C VAL A 223 20.27 -5.03 -10.79
N LEU A 224 19.84 -3.90 -10.21
CA LEU A 224 18.50 -3.37 -10.42
C LEU A 224 18.27 -3.00 -11.89
N THR A 225 19.29 -2.48 -12.58
CA THR A 225 19.25 -2.24 -14.02
C THR A 225 19.11 -3.55 -14.80
N ALA A 226 19.85 -4.58 -14.42
CA ALA A 226 19.71 -5.91 -15.02
C ALA A 226 18.30 -6.49 -14.80
N VAL A 227 17.75 -6.41 -13.58
CA VAL A 227 16.39 -6.86 -13.26
C VAL A 227 15.34 -6.07 -14.05
N ALA A 228 15.51 -4.76 -14.21
CA ALA A 228 14.64 -3.95 -15.06
C ALA A 228 14.69 -4.41 -16.53
N GLY A 229 15.88 -4.71 -17.06
CA GLY A 229 16.04 -5.30 -18.40
C GLY A 229 15.33 -6.65 -18.54
N LEU A 230 15.48 -7.54 -17.55
CA LEU A 230 14.78 -8.82 -17.50
C LEU A 230 13.26 -8.63 -17.42
N PHE A 231 12.79 -7.67 -16.62
CA PHE A 231 11.37 -7.33 -16.54
C PHE A 231 10.81 -6.87 -17.90
N VAL A 232 11.55 -6.05 -18.65
CA VAL A 232 11.15 -5.63 -20.01
C VAL A 232 11.08 -6.83 -20.96
N VAL A 233 12.12 -7.67 -20.99
CA VAL A 233 12.16 -8.87 -21.84
C VAL A 233 11.01 -9.82 -21.49
N GLY A 234 10.78 -10.05 -20.20
CA GLY A 234 9.68 -10.86 -19.70
C GLY A 234 8.32 -10.27 -20.07
N SER A 235 8.15 -8.95 -19.93
CA SER A 235 6.91 -8.24 -20.30
C SER A 235 6.60 -8.41 -21.79
N LEU A 236 7.60 -8.22 -22.66
CA LEU A 236 7.45 -8.39 -24.11
C LEU A 236 7.04 -9.82 -24.48
N ARG A 237 7.59 -10.81 -23.78
CA ARG A 237 7.24 -12.22 -23.99
C ARG A 237 5.84 -12.54 -23.50
N VAL A 238 5.51 -12.13 -22.29
CA VAL A 238 4.20 -12.32 -21.67
C VAL A 238 3.11 -11.58 -22.47
N ALA A 239 3.41 -10.40 -23.00
CA ALA A 239 2.46 -9.58 -23.76
C ALA A 239 1.86 -10.33 -24.96
N ARG A 240 2.61 -11.27 -25.57
CA ARG A 240 2.10 -12.07 -26.69
C ARG A 240 0.95 -12.99 -26.30
N ARG A 241 0.86 -13.41 -25.04
CA ARG A 241 -0.18 -14.32 -24.53
C ARG A 241 -1.18 -13.65 -23.64
N ASN A 242 -0.69 -12.79 -22.76
CA ASN A 242 -1.47 -12.07 -21.78
C ASN A 242 -1.02 -10.60 -21.72
N PRO A 243 -1.45 -9.78 -22.70
CA PRO A 243 -1.19 -8.34 -22.71
C PRO A 243 -1.64 -7.65 -21.42
N ALA A 244 -2.73 -8.10 -20.80
CA ALA A 244 -3.19 -7.54 -19.53
C ALA A 244 -2.17 -7.77 -18.40
N LEU A 245 -1.56 -8.96 -18.32
CA LEU A 245 -0.48 -9.23 -17.37
C LEU A 245 0.78 -8.40 -17.65
N ALA A 246 1.10 -8.15 -18.92
CA ALA A 246 2.23 -7.28 -19.28
C ALA A 246 1.96 -5.80 -18.99
N ALA A 247 0.72 -5.34 -19.19
CA ALA A 247 0.31 -3.95 -19.00
C ALA A 247 0.04 -3.59 -17.53
N PHE A 248 -0.42 -4.54 -16.71
CA PHE A 248 -0.85 -4.24 -15.34
C PHE A 248 0.28 -3.71 -14.44
N PRO A 249 1.44 -4.36 -14.29
CA PRO A 249 2.50 -3.84 -13.43
C PRO A 249 3.03 -2.46 -13.81
N PRO A 250 3.30 -2.11 -15.09
CA PRO A 250 3.72 -0.75 -15.42
C PRO A 250 2.62 0.28 -15.15
N LEU A 251 1.35 -0.01 -15.44
CA LEU A 251 0.24 0.89 -15.11
C LEU A 251 0.10 1.09 -13.60
N TYR A 252 0.24 0.01 -12.82
CA TYR A 252 0.23 0.05 -11.36
C TYR A 252 1.37 0.92 -10.84
N LEU A 253 2.60 0.66 -11.29
CA LEU A 253 3.78 1.42 -10.88
C LEU A 253 3.71 2.90 -11.27
N LEU A 254 3.14 3.23 -12.43
CA LEU A 254 2.92 4.63 -12.82
C LEU A 254 2.02 5.36 -11.81
N VAL A 255 0.92 4.72 -11.37
CA VAL A 255 0.04 5.30 -10.34
C VAL A 255 0.75 5.40 -9.00
N VAL A 256 1.50 4.37 -8.58
CA VAL A 256 2.28 4.41 -7.32
C VAL A 256 3.33 5.51 -7.35
N MET A 257 4.05 5.69 -8.45
CA MET A 257 5.05 6.75 -8.59
C MET A 257 4.40 8.13 -8.57
N ALA A 258 3.20 8.28 -9.10
CA ALA A 258 2.44 9.53 -9.03
C ALA A 258 1.69 9.74 -7.71
N TRP A 259 1.69 8.75 -6.81
CA TRP A 259 0.86 8.72 -5.60
C TRP A 259 1.28 9.80 -4.59
N PRO A 260 0.35 10.42 -3.85
CA PRO A 260 0.69 11.49 -2.91
C PRO A 260 1.03 10.99 -1.50
N TYR A 261 1.18 9.69 -1.29
CA TYR A 261 1.54 9.12 0.01
C TYR A 261 2.72 8.17 -0.15
N GLU A 262 3.37 7.83 0.97
CA GLU A 262 4.46 6.86 1.00
C GLU A 262 4.05 5.56 0.29
N PRO A 263 4.85 5.10 -0.70
CA PRO A 263 4.43 4.08 -1.64
C PRO A 263 4.71 2.66 -1.12
N ASP A 264 5.42 2.53 0.01
CA ASP A 264 6.03 1.28 0.48
C ASP A 264 5.05 0.10 0.47
N ARG A 265 3.89 0.26 1.11
CA ARG A 265 2.86 -0.79 1.16
C ARG A 265 2.29 -1.13 -0.22
N PHE A 266 2.18 -0.15 -1.12
CA PHE A 266 1.65 -0.37 -2.47
C PHE A 266 2.67 -1.13 -3.32
N MET A 267 3.95 -0.90 -3.09
CA MET A 267 5.01 -1.67 -3.73
C MET A 267 4.91 -3.14 -3.36
N TYR A 268 4.73 -3.46 -2.07
CA TYR A 268 4.69 -4.84 -1.59
C TYR A 268 3.67 -5.70 -2.36
N ALA A 269 2.50 -5.14 -2.65
CA ALA A 269 1.47 -5.84 -3.41
C ALA A 269 1.87 -6.15 -4.87
N ILE A 270 2.65 -5.31 -5.55
CA ILE A 270 3.00 -5.54 -6.96
C ILE A 270 4.29 -6.34 -7.15
N LEU A 271 5.15 -6.40 -6.12
CA LEU A 271 6.44 -7.09 -6.18
C LEU A 271 6.34 -8.54 -6.67
N PRO A 272 5.38 -9.39 -6.22
CA PRO A 272 5.27 -10.75 -6.74
C PRO A 272 5.11 -10.81 -8.26
N LEU A 273 4.31 -9.92 -8.86
CA LEU A 273 4.12 -9.89 -10.31
C LEU A 273 5.35 -9.35 -11.04
N VAL A 274 6.01 -8.33 -10.50
CA VAL A 274 7.28 -7.81 -11.05
C VAL A 274 8.34 -8.91 -11.05
N THR A 275 8.48 -9.63 -9.94
CA THR A 275 9.42 -10.76 -9.80
C THR A 275 9.08 -11.89 -10.77
N LEU A 276 7.81 -12.25 -10.93
CA LEU A 276 7.38 -13.28 -11.88
C LEU A 276 7.74 -12.91 -13.33
N ILE A 277 7.43 -11.69 -13.75
CA ILE A 277 7.74 -11.22 -15.10
C ILE A 277 9.26 -11.15 -15.32
N ALA A 278 10.02 -10.65 -14.35
CA ALA A 278 11.48 -10.64 -14.41
C ALA A 278 12.05 -12.06 -14.49
N ALA A 279 11.47 -13.04 -13.78
CA ALA A 279 11.87 -14.44 -13.86
C ALA A 279 11.64 -15.03 -15.26
N GLU A 280 10.53 -14.69 -15.93
CA GLU A 280 10.32 -15.10 -17.32
C GLU A 280 11.37 -14.48 -18.26
N GLY A 281 11.72 -13.21 -18.05
CA GLY A 281 12.84 -12.57 -18.75
C GLY A 281 14.17 -13.28 -18.52
N ALA A 282 14.42 -13.71 -17.28
CA ALA A 282 15.63 -14.45 -16.90
C ALA A 282 15.71 -15.79 -17.64
N VAL A 283 14.60 -16.51 -17.80
CA VAL A 283 14.55 -17.76 -18.58
C VAL A 283 14.91 -17.49 -20.04
N VAL A 284 14.36 -16.44 -20.65
CA VAL A 284 14.69 -16.08 -22.04
C VAL A 284 16.17 -15.70 -22.20
N ALA A 285 16.68 -14.91 -21.27
CA ALA A 285 18.09 -14.51 -21.27
C ALA A 285 19.01 -15.72 -21.10
N ALA A 286 18.68 -16.64 -20.18
CA ALA A 286 19.41 -17.87 -19.95
C ALA A 286 19.43 -18.79 -21.18
N GLU A 287 18.30 -18.95 -21.87
CA GLU A 287 18.20 -19.72 -23.12
C GLU A 287 19.14 -19.15 -24.19
N ARG A 288 19.14 -17.83 -24.39
CA ARG A 288 20.01 -17.15 -25.37
C ARG A 288 21.48 -17.23 -24.99
N ILE A 289 21.81 -16.96 -23.74
CA ILE A 289 23.18 -17.01 -23.24
C ILE A 289 23.77 -18.41 -23.38
N ARG A 290 22.98 -19.46 -23.14
CA ARG A 290 23.41 -20.84 -23.36
C ARG A 290 23.66 -21.17 -24.84
N GLN A 291 22.95 -20.50 -25.76
CA GLN A 291 23.11 -20.67 -27.20
C GLN A 291 24.29 -19.87 -27.76
N ASP A 292 24.47 -18.64 -27.29
CA ASP A 292 25.36 -17.65 -27.89
C ASP A 292 26.73 -17.56 -27.20
N LEU A 293 26.82 -17.88 -25.90
CA LEU A 293 28.08 -17.87 -25.15
C LEU A 293 28.63 -19.28 -25.00
N SER A 294 29.83 -19.51 -25.53
CA SER A 294 30.61 -20.72 -25.28
C SER A 294 31.55 -20.53 -24.07
N GLY A 295 31.95 -21.62 -23.43
CA GLY A 295 32.91 -21.61 -22.31
C GLY A 295 32.30 -21.26 -20.95
N TRP A 296 33.04 -20.51 -20.13
CA TRP A 296 32.73 -20.27 -18.70
C TRP A 296 31.73 -19.13 -18.45
N GLY A 297 31.38 -18.33 -19.47
CA GLY A 297 30.50 -17.17 -19.34
C GLY A 297 29.14 -17.47 -18.70
N PRO A 298 28.38 -18.48 -19.18
CA PRO A 298 27.13 -18.88 -18.56
C PRO A 298 27.30 -19.31 -17.10
N LEU A 299 28.36 -20.06 -16.77
CA LEU A 299 28.60 -20.52 -15.40
C LEU A 299 28.80 -19.35 -14.44
N LEU A 300 29.64 -18.38 -14.80
CA LEU A 300 29.90 -17.20 -13.97
C LEU A 300 28.63 -16.37 -13.75
N LEU A 301 27.81 -16.21 -14.79
CA LEU A 301 26.53 -15.52 -14.68
C LEU A 301 25.57 -16.25 -13.73
N PHE A 302 25.39 -17.56 -13.91
CA PHE A 302 24.50 -18.35 -13.05
C PHE A 302 25.02 -18.42 -11.61
N ALA A 303 26.33 -18.47 -11.40
CA ALA A 303 26.95 -18.40 -10.07
C ALA A 303 26.66 -17.04 -9.42
N GLY A 304 26.80 -15.94 -10.16
CA GLY A 304 26.45 -14.60 -9.69
C GLY A 304 24.98 -14.49 -9.28
N LEU A 305 24.05 -14.90 -10.15
CA LEU A 305 22.62 -14.93 -9.86
C LEU A 305 22.29 -15.83 -8.65
N GLY A 306 22.94 -17.00 -8.57
CA GLY A 306 22.80 -17.92 -7.45
C GLY A 306 23.22 -17.30 -6.12
N LEU A 307 24.34 -16.59 -6.09
CA LEU A 307 24.80 -15.85 -4.90
C LEU A 307 23.82 -14.76 -4.48
N LEU A 308 23.25 -14.02 -5.44
CA LEU A 308 22.23 -13.00 -5.15
C LEU A 308 20.97 -13.62 -4.54
N LEU A 309 20.50 -14.74 -5.10
CA LEU A 309 19.35 -15.47 -4.56
C LEU A 309 19.63 -16.01 -3.14
N LEU A 310 20.82 -16.54 -2.90
CA LEU A 310 21.23 -17.01 -1.57
C LEU A 310 21.31 -15.86 -0.56
N ASN A 311 21.83 -14.69 -0.95
CA ASN A 311 21.86 -13.50 -0.10
C ASN A 311 20.45 -13.02 0.26
N ALA A 312 19.56 -12.93 -0.74
CA ALA A 312 18.16 -12.58 -0.52
C ALA A 312 17.47 -13.59 0.42
N ALA A 313 17.65 -14.89 0.19
CA ALA A 313 17.10 -15.95 1.05
C ALA A 313 17.63 -15.88 2.48
N ALA A 314 18.93 -15.63 2.67
CA ALA A 314 19.55 -15.47 3.98
C ALA A 314 18.99 -14.26 4.74
N TYR A 315 18.82 -13.12 4.05
CA TYR A 315 18.19 -11.94 4.64
C TYR A 315 16.73 -12.18 5.01
N GLN A 316 15.94 -12.77 4.11
CA GLN A 316 14.54 -13.08 4.39
C GLN A 316 14.44 -14.02 5.58
N THR A 317 15.28 -15.06 5.66
CA THR A 317 15.36 -15.95 6.82
C THR A 317 15.67 -15.22 8.12
N ARG A 318 16.65 -14.29 8.11
CA ARG A 318 16.96 -13.43 9.27
C ARG A 318 15.78 -12.54 9.65
N ALA A 319 15.09 -11.96 8.68
CA ALA A 319 13.92 -11.12 8.90
C ALA A 319 12.76 -11.92 9.50
N GLN A 320 12.53 -13.16 9.03
CA GLN A 320 11.54 -14.09 9.60
C GLN A 320 11.89 -14.47 11.04
N ALA A 321 13.14 -14.86 11.30
CA ALA A 321 13.60 -15.22 12.64
C ALA A 321 13.48 -14.07 13.65
N ARG A 322 13.52 -12.82 13.18
CA ARG A 322 13.35 -11.60 13.99
C ARG A 322 11.91 -11.06 14.02
N LEU A 323 10.96 -11.78 13.44
CA LEU A 323 9.56 -11.38 13.33
C LEU A 323 9.42 -9.96 12.73
N ALA A 324 10.23 -9.63 11.72
CA ALA A 324 10.26 -8.29 11.12
C ALA A 324 8.86 -7.86 10.62
N TRP A 325 8.08 -8.82 10.11
CA TRP A 325 6.70 -8.63 9.68
C TRP A 325 5.75 -8.16 10.81
N ALA A 326 6.02 -8.55 12.06
CA ALA A 326 5.15 -8.22 13.19
C ALA A 326 5.42 -6.82 13.75
N ARG A 327 6.63 -6.27 13.52
CA ARG A 327 7.06 -4.98 14.10
C ARG A 327 6.16 -3.82 13.70
N VAL A 328 5.63 -3.85 12.47
CA VAL A 328 4.73 -2.82 11.94
C VAL A 328 3.46 -2.67 12.78
N GLN A 329 3.00 -3.75 13.43
CA GLN A 329 1.80 -3.73 14.27
C GLN A 329 2.11 -3.72 15.76
N ILE A 330 3.13 -4.45 16.20
CA ILE A 330 3.46 -4.61 17.62
C ILE A 330 3.84 -3.28 18.25
N VAL A 331 4.69 -2.49 17.58
CA VAL A 331 5.17 -1.23 18.15
C VAL A 331 4.00 -0.26 18.41
N PRO A 332 3.16 0.07 17.42
CA PRO A 332 1.94 0.83 17.67
C PRO A 332 1.05 0.27 18.78
N ALA A 333 0.78 -1.04 18.74
CA ALA A 333 -0.13 -1.66 19.71
C ALA A 333 0.39 -1.59 21.14
N VAL A 334 1.69 -1.84 21.35
CA VAL A 334 2.32 -1.81 22.68
C VAL A 334 2.35 -0.40 23.24
N VAL A 335 2.64 0.61 22.41
CA VAL A 335 2.73 2.00 22.86
C VAL A 335 1.34 2.59 23.13
N TYR A 336 0.35 2.30 22.28
CA TYR A 336 -1.00 2.86 22.43
C TYR A 336 -1.89 2.06 23.40
N ALA A 337 -1.59 0.81 23.74
CA ALA A 337 -2.38 0.02 24.69
C ALA A 337 -2.61 0.72 26.04
N PRO A 338 -1.57 1.22 26.76
CA PRO A 338 -1.78 1.93 28.02
C PRO A 338 -2.53 3.25 27.84
N LEU A 339 -2.27 3.97 26.75
CA LEU A 339 -2.98 5.22 26.42
C LEU A 339 -4.48 4.97 26.24
N ASN A 340 -4.84 3.96 25.43
CA ASN A 340 -6.22 3.58 25.18
C ASN A 340 -6.92 3.06 26.44
N ALA A 341 -6.21 2.36 27.33
CA ALA A 341 -6.75 1.94 28.62
C ALA A 341 -7.08 3.15 29.50
N TRP A 342 -6.19 4.14 29.55
CA TRP A 342 -6.43 5.39 30.28
C TRP A 342 -7.59 6.18 29.67
N ILE A 343 -7.65 6.31 28.34
CA ILE A 343 -8.75 6.98 27.63
C ILE A 343 -10.09 6.35 28.01
N ARG A 344 -10.19 5.01 28.00
CA ARG A 344 -11.43 4.31 28.35
C ARG A 344 -11.94 4.64 29.75
N ALA A 345 -11.03 4.84 30.69
CA ALA A 345 -11.36 5.07 32.09
C ALA A 345 -11.60 6.55 32.43
N ASN A 346 -11.02 7.50 31.68
CA ASN A 346 -10.96 8.90 32.10
C ASN A 346 -11.58 9.91 31.13
N VAL A 347 -11.78 9.53 29.86
CA VAL A 347 -12.29 10.43 28.82
C VAL A 347 -13.80 10.19 28.61
N PRO A 348 -14.66 11.21 28.50
CA PRO A 348 -16.08 11.04 28.19
C PRO A 348 -16.33 10.19 26.93
N GLU A 349 -17.48 9.51 26.86
CA GLU A 349 -17.80 8.63 25.72
C GLU A 349 -18.08 9.40 24.41
N ASP A 350 -18.55 10.64 24.51
CA ASP A 350 -18.86 11.55 23.42
C ASP A 350 -17.68 12.43 22.99
N ALA A 351 -16.54 12.31 23.66
CA ALA A 351 -15.33 13.07 23.34
C ALA A 351 -14.76 12.72 21.96
N ILE A 352 -14.18 13.72 21.30
CA ILE A 352 -13.49 13.57 20.02
C ILE A 352 -11.99 13.65 20.26
N ILE A 353 -11.29 12.59 19.85
CA ILE A 353 -9.86 12.39 20.12
C ILE A 353 -9.06 12.53 18.83
N ALA A 354 -8.09 13.43 18.80
CA ALA A 354 -7.13 13.51 17.71
C ALA A 354 -5.98 12.53 17.93
N SER A 355 -5.60 11.73 16.93
CA SER A 355 -4.50 10.78 17.04
C SER A 355 -3.77 10.56 15.71
N GLY A 356 -2.52 10.05 15.78
CA GLY A 356 -1.84 9.50 14.60
C GLY A 356 -2.23 8.10 14.20
N LEU A 357 -2.99 7.42 15.04
CA LEU A 357 -3.60 6.14 14.75
C LEU A 357 -5.09 6.18 15.08
N ASP A 358 -5.79 7.17 14.52
CA ASP A 358 -7.21 7.41 14.78
C ASP A 358 -8.11 6.15 14.63
N PRO A 359 -7.96 5.24 13.65
CA PRO A 359 -8.81 4.06 13.59
C PRO A 359 -8.52 3.10 14.76
N TYR A 360 -7.26 3.05 15.21
CA TYR A 360 -6.87 2.22 16.34
C TYR A 360 -7.44 2.76 17.65
N VAL A 361 -7.40 4.07 17.87
CA VAL A 361 -8.02 4.72 19.04
C VAL A 361 -9.54 4.52 19.03
N PHE A 362 -10.21 4.73 17.89
CA PHE A 362 -11.64 4.46 17.74
C PHE A 362 -11.99 3.01 18.10
N TRP A 363 -11.32 2.03 17.50
CA TRP A 363 -11.62 0.61 17.76
C TRP A 363 -11.33 0.18 19.19
N GLN A 364 -10.29 0.73 19.82
CA GLN A 364 -9.89 0.34 21.17
C GLN A 364 -10.68 1.06 22.26
N THR A 365 -11.23 2.24 21.99
CA THR A 365 -11.85 3.07 23.03
C THR A 365 -13.34 3.31 22.81
N GLY A 366 -13.84 3.12 21.59
CA GLY A 366 -15.22 3.46 21.20
C GLY A 366 -15.48 4.96 21.04
N ARG A 367 -14.53 5.84 21.36
CA ARG A 367 -14.66 7.29 21.14
C ARG A 367 -14.41 7.65 19.69
N THR A 368 -15.08 8.68 19.21
CA THR A 368 -14.81 9.28 17.91
C THR A 368 -13.35 9.72 17.85
N ALA A 369 -12.65 9.29 16.80
CA ALA A 369 -11.25 9.65 16.60
C ALA A 369 -11.04 10.28 15.22
N VAL A 370 -10.18 11.29 15.16
CA VAL A 370 -9.79 12.01 13.95
C VAL A 370 -8.26 12.15 13.87
N PRO A 371 -7.68 12.44 12.70
CA PRO A 371 -6.24 12.61 12.55
C PRO A 371 -5.73 13.81 13.37
N ALA A 372 -4.58 13.67 14.02
CA ALA A 372 -3.94 14.75 14.79
C ALA A 372 -3.24 15.82 13.92
N TRP A 373 -3.35 15.73 12.60
CA TRP A 373 -2.80 16.71 11.66
C TRP A 373 -3.61 16.77 10.38
N GLN A 374 -3.57 17.92 9.73
CA GLN A 374 -4.08 18.05 8.38
C GLN A 374 -3.06 17.48 7.39
N PHE A 375 -3.53 16.73 6.40
CA PHE A 375 -2.71 16.33 5.27
C PHE A 375 -3.13 17.11 4.04
N ARG A 376 -2.37 18.14 3.66
CA ARG A 376 -2.69 18.93 2.49
C ARG A 376 -1.93 18.44 1.26
N PRO A 377 -2.48 18.63 0.06
CA PRO A 377 -1.75 18.31 -1.16
C PRO A 377 -0.40 19.07 -1.31
N SER A 378 -0.28 20.25 -0.71
CA SER A 378 0.95 21.04 -0.56
C SER A 378 2.03 20.38 0.30
N ASP A 379 1.63 19.52 1.24
CA ASP A 379 2.52 19.00 2.28
C ASP A 379 3.46 17.90 1.79
N TYR A 380 3.28 17.45 0.55
CA TYR A 380 4.08 16.37 -0.02
C TYR A 380 5.55 16.81 -0.22
N TRP A 381 6.45 16.27 0.62
CA TRP A 381 7.90 16.58 0.75
C TRP A 381 8.32 18.02 1.04
N ARG A 382 7.39 18.95 1.05
CA ARG A 382 7.57 20.26 1.66
C ARG A 382 6.45 20.44 2.65
N TYR A 383 6.41 19.54 3.62
CA TYR A 383 5.61 19.86 4.76
C TYR A 383 6.17 21.14 5.34
N ASP A 384 5.32 22.15 5.44
CA ASP A 384 5.64 23.30 6.25
C ASP A 384 5.56 22.85 7.71
N GLY A 385 6.62 22.17 8.14
CA GLY A 385 6.84 21.79 9.52
C GLY A 385 7.25 22.97 10.38
N SER A 386 7.06 24.22 9.92
CA SER A 386 7.22 25.36 10.80
C SER A 386 6.25 25.24 11.96
N PRO A 387 6.70 25.49 13.20
CA PRO A 387 5.83 25.44 14.37
C PRO A 387 4.54 26.28 14.21
N THR A 388 4.61 27.40 13.48
CA THR A 388 3.44 28.24 13.21
C THR A 388 2.38 27.52 12.37
N THR A 389 2.77 26.85 11.28
CA THR A 389 1.82 26.12 10.43
C THR A 389 1.29 24.88 11.15
N LEU A 390 2.16 24.14 11.83
CA LEU A 390 1.79 23.00 12.66
C LEU A 390 0.68 23.35 13.67
N ALA A 391 0.93 24.37 14.49
CA ALA A 391 0.00 24.78 15.53
C ALA A 391 -1.32 25.30 14.95
N ARG A 392 -1.27 26.10 13.87
CA ARG A 392 -2.46 26.58 13.17
C ARG A 392 -3.30 25.43 12.62
N ASP A 393 -2.67 24.44 11.98
CA ASP A 393 -3.39 23.34 11.35
C ASP A 393 -4.13 22.48 12.39
N LEU A 394 -3.55 22.29 13.59
CA LEU A 394 -4.24 21.64 14.71
C LEU A 394 -5.35 22.53 15.29
N ASP A 395 -5.15 23.84 15.40
CA ASP A 395 -6.17 24.79 15.87
C ASP A 395 -7.41 24.78 14.96
N GLU A 396 -7.19 24.78 13.64
CA GLU A 396 -8.25 24.64 12.63
C GLU A 396 -8.98 23.29 12.74
N LEU A 397 -8.25 22.20 13.04
CA LEU A 397 -8.86 20.89 13.30
C LEU A 397 -9.74 20.92 14.54
N ILE A 398 -9.26 21.49 15.65
CA ILE A 398 -10.02 21.66 16.89
C ILE A 398 -11.31 22.44 16.61
N ALA A 399 -11.21 23.57 15.91
CA ALA A 399 -12.37 24.40 15.57
C ALA A 399 -13.39 23.68 14.66
N ALA A 400 -12.92 22.90 13.68
CA ALA A 400 -13.79 22.26 12.71
C ALA A 400 -14.43 20.95 13.22
N THR A 401 -13.80 20.28 14.18
CA THR A 401 -14.21 18.93 14.61
C THR A 401 -14.62 18.85 16.07
N GLY A 402 -14.30 19.83 16.91
CA GLY A 402 -14.58 19.78 18.35
C GLY A 402 -13.65 18.83 19.11
N ILE A 403 -12.42 18.62 18.63
CA ILE A 403 -11.39 17.87 19.38
C ILE A 403 -11.25 18.47 20.78
N SER A 404 -11.33 17.61 21.78
CA SER A 404 -11.10 17.94 23.20
C SER A 404 -9.88 17.20 23.78
N TRP A 405 -9.41 16.16 23.08
CA TRP A 405 -8.29 15.34 23.52
C TRP A 405 -7.35 15.02 22.36
N VAL A 406 -6.05 15.02 22.62
CA VAL A 406 -5.03 14.64 21.64
C VAL A 406 -4.16 13.52 22.22
N VAL A 407 -4.02 12.41 21.51
CA VAL A 407 -3.17 11.29 21.89
C VAL A 407 -2.10 11.05 20.84
N VAL A 408 -0.85 11.17 21.25
CA VAL A 408 0.31 11.06 20.35
C VAL A 408 1.45 10.31 21.03
N VAL A 409 2.41 9.87 20.21
CA VAL A 409 3.73 9.47 20.69
C VAL A 409 4.69 10.63 20.40
N ARG A 410 5.46 11.10 21.40
CA ARG A 410 6.22 12.37 21.34
C ARG A 410 7.19 12.44 20.14
N ASP A 411 7.76 11.30 19.76
CA ASP A 411 8.69 11.16 18.62
C ASP A 411 8.03 10.59 17.34
N GLU A 412 6.70 10.50 17.30
CA GLU A 412 5.97 10.04 16.11
C GLU A 412 5.90 11.16 15.08
N ALA A 413 6.73 11.02 14.03
CA ALA A 413 6.70 11.77 12.78
C ALA A 413 6.00 13.15 12.85
N LYS A 414 4.87 13.31 12.16
CA LYS A 414 4.16 14.59 12.04
C LYS A 414 3.26 14.88 13.26
N SER A 415 2.70 13.87 13.90
CA SER A 415 1.78 14.03 15.04
C SER A 415 2.48 14.64 16.26
N GLY A 416 3.66 14.12 16.61
CA GLY A 416 4.50 14.60 17.70
C GLY A 416 4.96 16.04 17.46
N LEU A 417 5.42 16.35 16.24
CA LEU A 417 5.80 17.72 15.87
C LEU A 417 4.61 18.68 15.94
N THR A 418 3.45 18.26 15.46
CA THR A 418 2.23 19.09 15.46
C THR A 418 1.81 19.46 16.88
N ILE A 419 1.80 18.49 17.80
CA ILE A 419 1.42 18.76 19.18
C ILE A 419 2.46 19.63 19.89
N GLN A 420 3.76 19.39 19.65
CA GLN A 420 4.82 20.16 20.28
C GLN A 420 4.72 21.63 19.89
N ALA A 421 4.52 21.90 18.60
CA ALA A 421 4.31 23.24 18.09
C ALA A 421 3.07 23.91 18.71
N PHE A 422 1.99 23.15 18.92
CA PHE A 422 0.79 23.67 19.58
C PHE A 422 1.02 23.99 21.06
N VAL A 423 1.74 23.13 21.79
CA VAL A 423 2.16 23.37 23.18
C VAL A 423 2.98 24.65 23.29
N ASP A 424 3.96 24.83 22.42
CA ASP A 424 4.84 26.01 22.44
C ASP A 424 4.09 27.31 22.10
N ARG A 425 3.10 27.22 21.20
CA ARG A 425 2.35 28.37 20.69
C ARG A 425 1.19 28.77 21.62
N TYR A 426 0.52 27.81 22.24
CA TYR A 426 -0.72 27.99 23.01
C TYR A 426 -0.68 27.25 24.36
N PRO A 427 0.30 27.54 25.24
CA PRO A 427 0.50 26.78 26.48
C PRO A 427 -0.71 26.81 27.43
N ASP A 428 -1.51 27.88 27.39
CA ASP A 428 -2.69 28.04 28.26
C ASP A 428 -3.92 27.26 27.77
N ARG A 429 -3.86 26.66 26.57
CA ARG A 429 -4.96 25.93 25.92
C ARG A 429 -4.76 24.42 25.89
N ILE A 430 -3.68 23.94 26.49
CA ILE A 430 -3.30 22.53 26.44
C ILE A 430 -2.66 22.11 27.75
N ARG A 431 -3.04 20.95 28.26
CA ARG A 431 -2.41 20.35 29.44
C ARG A 431 -2.18 18.87 29.26
N VAL A 432 -1.08 18.37 29.83
CA VAL A 432 -0.81 16.93 29.89
C VAL A 432 -1.76 16.30 30.90
N ALA A 433 -2.55 15.32 30.45
CA ALA A 433 -3.44 14.56 31.31
C ALA A 433 -2.86 13.19 31.69
N PHE A 434 -2.06 12.59 30.80
CA PHE A 434 -1.41 11.31 31.04
C PHE A 434 -0.14 11.17 30.20
N GLU A 435 0.90 10.59 30.77
CA GLU A 435 2.16 10.27 30.08
C GLU A 435 2.58 8.85 30.47
N GLN A 436 2.97 8.05 29.48
CA GLN A 436 3.47 6.69 29.69
C GLN A 436 4.69 6.44 28.82
N VAL A 437 5.78 6.03 29.45
CA VAL A 437 6.97 5.53 28.77
C VAL A 437 6.82 4.03 28.54
N THR A 438 6.98 3.58 27.30
CA THR A 438 6.93 2.17 26.91
C THR A 438 8.13 1.83 26.03
N GLY A 439 9.21 1.33 26.67
CA GLY A 439 10.48 1.10 25.98
C GLY A 439 11.11 2.43 25.53
N PRO A 440 11.49 2.58 24.25
CA PRO A 440 12.06 3.83 23.74
C PRO A 440 11.01 4.89 23.36
N TYR A 441 9.71 4.64 23.59
CA TYR A 441 8.62 5.50 23.16
C TYR A 441 7.93 6.14 24.35
N THR A 442 7.56 7.42 24.20
CA THR A 442 6.76 8.16 25.19
C THR A 442 5.41 8.52 24.57
N GLY A 443 4.36 7.86 25.05
CA GLY A 443 2.98 8.18 24.71
C GLY A 443 2.43 9.26 25.65
N VAL A 444 1.72 10.25 25.10
CA VAL A 444 1.17 11.37 25.86
C VAL A 444 -0.27 11.63 25.44
N ILE A 445 -1.12 11.90 26.42
CA ILE A 445 -2.49 12.36 26.24
C ILE A 445 -2.56 13.80 26.74
N TYR A 446 -3.04 14.67 25.87
CA TYR A 446 -3.31 16.06 26.14
C TYR A 446 -4.81 16.31 26.16
N GLU A 447 -5.25 17.17 27.07
CA GLU A 447 -6.55 17.83 26.98
C GLU A 447 -6.34 19.19 26.32
N VAL A 448 -7.20 19.53 25.35
CA VAL A 448 -7.09 20.76 24.57
C VAL A 448 -8.40 21.55 24.62
N LEU A 449 -8.27 22.87 24.64
CA LEU A 449 -9.40 23.80 24.65
C LEU A 449 -9.55 24.51 23.31
N PRO A 450 -10.80 24.84 22.91
CA PRO A 450 -11.07 25.61 21.70
C PRO A 450 -10.53 27.04 21.80
N GLN A 451 -10.57 27.76 20.68
CA GLN A 451 -10.05 29.13 20.62
C GLN A 451 -10.85 30.05 21.54
N GLY A 452 -10.15 30.81 22.39
CA GLY A 452 -10.75 31.76 23.33
C GLY A 452 -11.01 31.20 24.73
N GLU A 453 -10.86 29.89 24.91
CA GLU A 453 -10.86 29.25 26.23
C GLU A 453 -9.43 29.04 26.73
N VAL A 454 -9.23 29.07 28.04
CA VAL A 454 -7.94 28.81 28.69
C VAL A 454 -8.16 27.99 29.95
N PHE A 455 -7.20 27.16 30.31
CA PHE A 455 -7.23 26.48 31.60
C PHE A 455 -7.05 27.51 32.72
N ALA A 456 -7.93 27.45 33.74
CA ALA A 456 -7.93 28.42 34.84
C ALA A 456 -6.67 28.35 35.73
N GLU A 457 -5.99 27.21 35.72
CA GLU A 457 -4.74 26.98 36.44
C GLU A 457 -3.63 26.68 35.43
N PRO A 458 -2.42 27.26 35.61
CA PRO A 458 -1.27 26.92 34.78
C PRO A 458 -1.01 25.41 34.84
N PRO A 459 -0.51 24.79 33.75
CA PRO A 459 -0.34 23.35 33.68
C PRO A 459 0.47 22.87 34.88
N ALA A 460 -0.13 22.00 35.70
CA ALA A 460 0.59 21.33 36.76
C ALA A 460 1.83 20.69 36.15
N THR A 461 3.00 20.94 36.74
CA THR A 461 4.24 20.30 36.28
C THR A 461 3.98 18.80 36.22
N PRO A 462 4.15 18.14 35.06
CA PRO A 462 3.80 16.73 34.94
C PRO A 462 4.53 15.96 36.05
N PRO A 463 3.82 15.08 36.79
CA PRO A 463 4.46 14.31 37.84
C PRO A 463 5.67 13.59 37.24
N SER A 464 6.82 13.70 37.91
CA SER A 464 8.03 13.00 37.45
C SER A 464 7.71 11.51 37.26
N PRO A 465 8.14 10.90 36.15
CA PRO A 465 7.85 9.48 35.89
C PRO A 465 8.37 8.65 37.07
N GLN A 466 7.48 7.89 37.71
CA GLN A 466 7.80 6.93 38.77
C GLN A 466 8.29 5.61 38.20
#